data_AF-A0A6B0X1X2-F1
#
_entry.id   AF-A0A6B0X1X2-F1
#
_cell.length_a   1.000
_cell.length_b   1.000
_cell.length_c   1.000
_cell.angle_alpha   90.00
_cell.angle_beta   90.00
_cell.angle_gamma   90.00
#
_symmetry.space_group_name_H-M   'P 1'
#
loop_
_entity.id
_entity.type
_entity.pdbx_description
1 polymer ?
#
loop_
_entity_poly.entity_id
_entity_poly.type
_entity_poly.pdbx_seq_one_letter_code
_entity_poly.pdbx_strand_id
1 'polypeptide(L)'
;MEIMDAIDLKQRIKKSDYNARMEKLEIKLGQLERKALENKVPITIVFEGWGASGKGRLINELLQVLDPRGVKVYSTQVPNEEEIYRPFM
;
A
#
# COMPACT_ATOMS: atom_id res chain seq x y z
N MET A 1 15.55 -23.68 -0.83
CA MET A 1 14.10 -23.55 -0.55
C MET A 1 13.75 -22.14 -0.96
N GLU A 2 12.97 -21.96 -2.02
CA GLU A 2 12.59 -20.62 -2.45
C GLU A 2 11.63 -20.03 -1.40
N ILE A 3 11.74 -18.73 -1.12
CA ILE A 3 10.87 -18.04 -0.13
C ILE A 3 9.39 -18.25 -0.44
N MET A 4 9.05 -18.42 -1.72
CA MET A 4 7.68 -18.58 -2.18
C MET A 4 7.08 -19.94 -1.79
N ASP A 5 7.90 -20.99 -1.67
CA ASP A 5 7.48 -22.32 -1.25
C ASP A 5 7.09 -22.39 0.24
N ALA A 6 7.57 -21.43 1.03
CA ALA A 6 7.33 -21.36 2.47
C ALA A 6 6.03 -20.60 2.84
N ILE A 7 5.33 -20.02 1.86
CA ILE A 7 4.15 -19.18 2.11
C ILE A 7 2.86 -20.01 1.97
N ASP A 8 2.08 -20.12 3.05
CA ASP A 8 0.75 -20.72 3.01
C ASP A 8 -0.31 -19.75 2.46
N LEU A 9 -0.66 -19.92 1.18
CA LEU A 9 -1.69 -19.14 0.48
C LEU A 9 -3.13 -19.53 0.86
N LYS A 10 -3.34 -20.55 1.69
CA LYS A 10 -4.68 -20.99 2.12
C LYS A 10 -5.18 -20.28 3.38
N GLN A 11 -4.36 -19.43 3.99
CA GLN A 11 -4.78 -18.66 5.16
C GLN A 11 -6.01 -17.80 4.83
N ARG A 12 -7.02 -17.87 5.70
CA ARG A 12 -8.26 -17.10 5.61
C ARG A 12 -8.59 -16.54 6.97
N ILE A 13 -9.19 -15.36 7.00
CA ILE A 13 -9.72 -14.72 8.19
C ILE A 13 -11.25 -14.67 8.09
N LYS A 14 -11.95 -14.89 9.20
CA LYS A 14 -13.41 -14.71 9.25
C LYS A 14 -13.74 -13.24 9.04
N LYS A 15 -14.82 -12.96 8.32
CA LYS A 15 -15.24 -11.58 8.00
C LYS A 15 -15.46 -10.72 9.26
N SER A 16 -16.03 -11.30 10.32
CA SER A 16 -16.20 -10.63 11.62
C SER A 16 -14.86 -10.17 12.20
N ASP A 17 -13.87 -11.06 12.20
CA ASP A 17 -12.57 -10.84 12.82
C ASP A 17 -11.75 -9.84 12.00
N TYR A 18 -11.89 -9.90 10.67
CA TYR A 18 -11.31 -8.92 9.76
C TYR A 18 -11.84 -7.51 10.05
N ASN A 19 -13.17 -7.34 10.08
CA ASN A 19 -13.79 -6.04 10.31
C ASN A 19 -13.38 -5.45 11.67
N ALA A 20 -13.40 -6.27 12.73
CA ALA A 20 -13.02 -5.84 14.08
C ALA A 20 -11.54 -5.43 14.20
N ARG A 21 -10.66 -6.02 13.39
CA ARG A 21 -9.24 -5.62 13.31
C ARG A 21 -9.08 -4.36 12.48
N MET A 22 -9.75 -4.28 11.33
CA MET A 22 -9.65 -3.14 10.42
C MET A 22 -10.07 -1.84 11.09
N GLU A 23 -11.19 -1.81 11.81
CA GLU A 23 -11.65 -0.61 12.53
C GLU A 23 -10.54 -0.01 13.42
N LYS A 24 -9.81 -0.86 14.16
CA LYS A 24 -8.71 -0.42 15.03
C LYS A 24 -7.47 0.02 14.23
N LEU A 25 -7.17 -0.67 13.13
CA LEU A 25 -6.01 -0.39 12.29
C LEU A 25 -6.19 0.91 11.50
N GLU A 26 -7.39 1.19 11.01
CA GLU A 26 -7.72 2.41 10.27
C GLU A 26 -7.53 3.65 11.16
N ILE A 27 -8.07 3.62 12.38
CA ILE A 27 -7.88 4.70 13.36
C ILE A 27 -6.39 4.92 13.65
N LYS A 28 -5.65 3.82 13.88
CA LYS A 28 -4.22 3.88 14.17
C LYS A 28 -3.42 4.42 12.97
N LEU A 29 -3.78 4.06 11.75
CA LEU A 29 -3.13 4.52 10.54
C LEU A 29 -3.26 6.04 10.38
N GLY A 30 -4.46 6.60 10.54
CA GLY A 30 -4.66 8.05 10.49
C GLY A 30 -3.93 8.81 11.61
N GLN A 31 -3.82 8.23 12.81
CA GLN A 31 -3.01 8.80 13.89
C GLN A 31 -1.51 8.79 13.55
N LEU A 32 -1.01 7.70 12.96
CA LEU A 32 0.39 7.58 12.55
C LEU A 32 0.73 8.53 11.40
N GLU A 33 -0.17 8.71 10.44
CA GLU A 33 -0.01 9.68 9.36
C GLU A 33 0.19 11.10 9.91
N ARG A 34 -0.69 11.56 10.80
CA ARG A 34 -0.59 12.88 11.43
C ARG A 34 0.73 13.03 12.18
N LYS A 35 1.11 12.01 12.94
CA LYS A 35 2.38 12.01 13.67
C LYS A 35 3.58 12.05 12.71
N ALA A 36 3.55 11.33 11.60
CA ALA A 36 4.61 11.37 10.59
C ALA A 36 4.73 12.77 9.98
N LEU A 37 3.60 13.42 9.68
CA LEU A 37 3.56 14.80 9.18
C LEU A 37 4.15 15.80 10.20
N GLU A 38 3.72 15.73 11.46
CA GLU A 38 4.23 16.58 12.55
C GLU A 38 5.75 16.43 12.74
N ASN A 39 6.26 15.21 12.64
CA ASN A 39 7.67 14.90 12.78
C ASN A 39 8.46 15.04 11.47
N LYS A 40 7.81 15.49 10.37
CA LYS A 40 8.42 15.64 9.04
C LYS A 40 9.11 14.37 8.54
N VAL A 41 8.53 13.21 8.82
CA VAL A 41 9.06 11.91 8.39
C VAL A 41 8.48 11.55 7.03
N PRO A 42 9.30 11.47 5.96
CA PRO A 42 8.83 11.00 4.66
C PRO A 42 8.61 9.49 4.69
N ILE A 43 7.48 9.04 4.14
CA ILE A 43 7.11 7.62 4.07
C ILE A 43 6.80 7.27 2.62
N THR A 44 7.42 6.20 2.13
CA THR A 44 7.13 5.61 0.81
C THR A 44 6.67 4.18 1.02
N ILE A 45 5.55 3.82 0.38
CA ILE A 45 4.99 2.47 0.41
C ILE A 45 4.96 1.96 -1.03
N VAL A 46 5.65 0.84 -1.29
CA VAL A 46 5.75 0.23 -2.62
C VAL A 46 4.88 -1.03 -2.66
N PHE A 47 4.00 -1.11 -3.67
CA PHE A 47 3.11 -2.25 -3.86
C PHE A 47 3.56 -3.07 -5.06
N GLU A 48 4.14 -4.25 -4.79
CA GLU A 48 4.55 -5.21 -5.81
C GLU A 48 3.69 -6.48 -5.79
N GLY A 49 3.64 -7.17 -6.93
CA GLY A 49 2.98 -8.47 -7.02
C GLY A 49 2.41 -8.79 -8.40
N TRP A 50 1.85 -9.97 -8.53
CA TRP A 50 1.38 -10.50 -9.81
C TRP A 50 0.14 -9.75 -10.33
N GLY A 51 -0.17 -9.93 -11.62
CA GLY A 51 -1.41 -9.43 -12.20
C GLY A 51 -2.62 -9.93 -11.41
N ALA A 52 -3.62 -9.06 -11.21
CA ALA A 52 -4.83 -9.36 -10.44
C ALA A 52 -4.62 -9.78 -8.97
N SER A 53 -3.45 -9.55 -8.37
CA SER A 53 -3.20 -9.87 -6.95
C SER A 53 -3.93 -8.97 -5.94
N GLY A 54 -4.70 -7.97 -6.41
CA GLY A 54 -5.50 -7.10 -5.54
C GLY A 54 -4.83 -5.80 -5.08
N LYS A 55 -3.64 -5.46 -5.61
CA LYS A 55 -2.89 -4.24 -5.22
C LYS A 55 -3.72 -2.96 -5.28
N GLY A 56 -4.46 -2.74 -6.37
CA GLY A 56 -5.28 -1.54 -6.54
C GLY A 56 -6.39 -1.40 -5.50
N ARG A 57 -6.98 -2.52 -5.08
CA ARG A 57 -7.97 -2.54 -4.00
C ARG A 57 -7.33 -2.13 -2.68
N LEU A 58 -6.16 -2.69 -2.37
CA LEU A 58 -5.44 -2.38 -1.13
C LEU A 58 -5.01 -0.90 -1.07
N ILE A 59 -4.54 -0.35 -2.19
CA ILE A 59 -4.22 1.08 -2.31
C ILE A 59 -5.48 1.93 -2.03
N ASN A 60 -6.62 1.58 -2.63
CA ASN A 60 -7.88 2.28 -2.40
C ASN A 60 -8.34 2.20 -0.93
N GLU A 61 -8.24 1.03 -0.29
CA GLU A 61 -8.58 0.86 1.13
C GLU A 61 -7.70 1.76 2.03
N LEU A 62 -6.41 1.95 1.71
CA LEU A 62 -5.56 2.89 2.44
C LEU A 62 -5.96 4.36 2.20
N LEU A 63 -6.31 4.72 0.96
CA LEU A 63 -6.71 6.09 0.62
C LEU A 63 -8.01 6.52 1.29
N GLN A 64 -8.89 5.58 1.67
CA GLN A 64 -10.12 5.90 2.41
C GLN A 64 -9.85 6.33 3.86
N VAL A 65 -8.66 6.02 4.38
CA VAL A 65 -8.28 6.26 5.77
C VAL A 65 -7.36 7.47 5.91
N LEU A 66 -6.43 7.64 4.96
CA LEU A 66 -5.41 8.68 5.00
C LEU A 66 -5.95 10.04 4.54
N ASP A 67 -5.38 11.13 5.05
CA ASP A 67 -5.71 12.47 4.59
C ASP A 67 -5.15 12.70 3.18
N PRO A 68 -6.00 12.98 2.17
CA PRO A 68 -5.57 13.12 0.78
C PRO A 68 -4.57 14.27 0.56
N ARG A 69 -4.45 15.21 1.50
CA ARG A 69 -3.46 16.31 1.42
C ARG A 69 -2.04 15.85 1.75
N GLY A 70 -1.90 14.77 2.52
CA GLY A 70 -0.62 14.21 2.94
C GLY A 70 -0.10 13.08 2.04
N VAL A 71 -0.94 12.57 1.13
CA VAL A 71 -0.65 11.36 0.36
C VAL A 71 -0.60 11.65 -1.13
N LYS A 72 0.36 11.01 -1.81
CA LYS A 72 0.42 10.95 -3.26
C LYS A 72 0.51 9.49 -3.69
N VAL A 73 -0.20 9.14 -4.75
CA VAL A 73 -0.15 7.81 -5.36
C VAL A 73 0.45 7.92 -6.73
N TYR A 74 1.48 7.12 -6.98
CA TYR A 74 2.15 7.01 -8.26
C TYR A 74 1.88 5.61 -8.81
N SER A 75 1.29 5.56 -10.00
CA SER A 75 1.17 4.30 -10.76
C SER A 75 2.31 4.24 -11.75
N THR A 76 3.13 3.20 -11.65
CA THR A 76 4.14 2.90 -12.67
C THR A 76 3.43 2.59 -13.98
N GLN A 77 3.74 3.35 -15.02
CA GLN A 77 3.28 3.12 -16.38
C GLN A 77 4.47 2.73 -17.25
N VAL A 78 4.20 2.26 -18.46
CA VAL A 78 5.27 2.08 -19.45
C VAL A 78 5.92 3.44 -19.69
N PRO A 79 7.26 3.56 -19.62
CA PRO A 79 7.96 4.80 -19.89
C PRO A 79 7.56 5.38 -21.25
N ASN A 80 7.31 6.68 -21.31
CA ASN A 80 7.06 7.37 -22.57
C ASN A 80 8.36 7.54 -23.39
N GLU A 81 8.25 7.97 -24.64
CA GLU A 81 9.40 8.09 -25.56
C GLU A 81 10.56 8.91 -24.97
N GLU A 82 10.26 9.99 -24.24
CA GLU A 82 11.26 10.85 -23.61
C GLU A 82 11.91 10.16 -22.39
N GLU A 83 11.10 9.47 -21.58
CA GLU A 83 11.56 8.76 -20.39
C GLU A 83 12.50 7.59 -20.71
N ILE A 84 12.34 6.95 -21.88
CA ILE A 84 13.23 5.86 -22.34
C ILE A 84 14.68 6.36 -22.53
N TYR A 85 14.88 7.63 -22.86
CA TYR A 85 16.22 8.21 -23.03
C TYR A 85 16.83 8.74 -21.72
N ARG A 86 16.12 8.64 -20.60
CA ARG A 86 16.63 9.01 -19.27
C ARG A 86 17.12 7.77 -18.51
N PRO A 87 18.08 7.92 -17.59
CA PRO A 87 18.45 6.84 -16.67
C PRO A 87 17.22 6.35 -15.90
N PHE A 88 17.11 5.03 -15.71
CA PHE A 88 16.07 4.44 -14.87
C PHE A 88 16.26 4.89 -13.43
N MET A 89 15.28 5.63 -12.89
CA MET A 89 15.18 6.02 -11.49
C MET A 89 13.73 6.08 -11.04
#